data_AF-A0A1I3Q2Y0-F1
#
_entry.id   AF-A0A1I3Q2Y0-F1
#
_cell.length_a   1.000
_cell.length_b   1.000
_cell.length_c   1.000
_cell.angle_alpha   90.00
_cell.angle_beta   90.00
_cell.angle_gamma   90.00
#
_symmetry.space_group_name_H-M   'P 1'
#
loop_
_entity.id
_entity.type
_entity.pdbx_description
1 polymer ?
#
loop_
_entity_poly.entity_id
_entity_poly.type
_entity_poly.pdbx_seq_one_letter_code
_entity_poly.pdbx_strand_id
1 'polypeptide(L)'
;MVDAKRGGLGLLLAIGLGATATATAGAGAASAQSPEMRLLREPVYGELRDVLGAVLPVATPNPKCPRPAQLPDGACLDQALAGMKARGATVGRVLTAPGAGNGAGTVISGPIGQAYRLYDVSLGGGAPVVRPVTLPSSTVRVPRDCFATGRGVDYRLDVRDGQLVAREVQTVSCGGPVPPIGYGGPRRPPIGPNEPGERWPATATVEVLGLPRQLAAPRPDCAPDAVLRDGVCFAAGVAVLAARPDLKELDVIGAKRPVAPGVVLTARETEQYVLKRTRKGFKADKRWFDKSSLAAPAGCGLTSPVDFEVAPGDQVRERALAGCGAPPAPAPVATYEAYGAVMPVVMGNRPGCAERGEQLLGDACFTDVIGWMRARKIPKAEALVLDGFYRPGARVYGGGPIRSSYATVWVNPDGTYKADRKHSYSADIRSGGCSNVTDAGGEASGVMLIRADGGVMARAYQWVACPVR
;
A
#
# COMPACT_ATOMS: atom_id res chain seq x y z
N MET A 1 61.13 -10.47 1.58
CA MET A 1 61.58 -9.17 2.14
C MET A 1 60.40 -8.64 2.94
N VAL A 2 60.29 -8.94 4.24
CA VAL A 2 60.98 -8.28 5.39
C VAL A 2 60.62 -6.79 5.39
N ASP A 3 60.06 -6.14 6.41
CA ASP A 3 59.58 -6.41 7.77
C ASP A 3 58.75 -5.16 8.17
N ALA A 4 57.56 -5.25 8.78
CA ALA A 4 57.28 -5.21 10.22
C ALA A 4 57.52 -3.87 10.98
N LYS A 5 56.44 -3.39 11.64
CA LYS A 5 56.36 -2.97 13.07
C LYS A 5 54.88 -2.67 13.40
N ARG A 6 54.19 -3.50 14.22
CA ARG A 6 54.10 -3.51 15.72
C ARG A 6 53.64 -2.15 16.27
N GLY A 7 52.67 -2.01 17.18
CA GLY A 7 51.84 -2.90 18.04
C GLY A 7 50.75 -1.99 18.66
N GLY A 8 49.87 -2.36 19.58
CA GLY A 8 49.67 -3.52 20.44
C GLY A 8 48.49 -3.19 21.38
N LEU A 9 47.80 -4.23 21.86
CA LEU A 9 46.67 -4.22 22.78
C LEU A 9 46.97 -3.55 24.14
N GLY A 10 45.91 -3.09 24.82
CA GLY A 10 45.94 -2.81 26.26
C GLY A 10 44.54 -2.62 26.86
N LEU A 11 44.02 -3.68 27.48
CA LEU A 11 42.80 -3.77 28.28
C LEU A 11 43.13 -3.49 29.77
N LEU A 12 42.19 -2.89 30.53
CA LEU A 12 41.75 -3.22 31.93
C LEU A 12 41.56 -2.05 32.92
N LEU A 13 40.38 -2.10 33.59
CA LEU A 13 40.01 -1.70 34.98
C LEU A 13 40.05 -0.20 35.37
N ALA A 14 39.22 0.37 36.27
CA ALA A 14 38.26 -0.14 37.27
C ALA A 14 37.42 1.01 37.91
N ILE A 15 36.17 0.69 38.32
CA ILE A 15 35.46 0.94 39.61
C ILE A 15 35.21 2.38 40.13
N GLY A 16 33.94 2.66 40.46
CA GLY A 16 33.45 3.65 41.46
C GLY A 16 31.98 4.06 41.25
N LEU A 17 30.96 3.30 41.70
CA LEU A 17 30.23 3.37 43.00
C LEU A 17 29.40 4.65 43.28
N GLY A 18 28.08 4.43 43.45
CA GLY A 18 27.07 5.32 44.06
C GLY A 18 26.08 5.94 43.06
N ALA A 19 24.75 5.92 43.17
CA ALA A 19 23.79 5.34 44.11
C ALA A 19 22.35 5.56 43.55
N THR A 20 21.51 4.52 43.63
CA THR A 20 20.04 4.56 43.89
C THR A 20 19.09 5.49 43.10
N ALA A 21 18.25 4.88 42.24
CA ALA A 21 16.80 5.08 42.25
C ALA A 21 16.09 3.86 41.64
N THR A 22 15.46 3.07 42.52
CA THR A 22 14.61 1.93 42.22
C THR A 22 13.31 2.36 41.54
N ALA A 23 13.11 1.95 40.29
CA ALA A 23 11.80 1.83 39.68
C ALA A 23 11.61 0.37 39.26
N THR A 24 10.96 -0.40 40.12
CA THR A 24 10.53 -1.78 39.88
C THR A 24 9.43 -1.77 38.81
N ALA A 25 9.85 -1.82 37.54
CA ALA A 25 8.98 -2.24 36.45
C ALA A 25 8.59 -3.71 36.71
N GLY A 26 7.29 -3.95 36.88
CA GLY A 26 6.74 -5.29 37.07
C GLY A 26 7.02 -6.17 35.85
N ALA A 27 8.05 -7.00 35.94
CA ALA A 27 8.22 -8.15 35.07
C ALA A 27 7.17 -9.20 35.48
N GLY A 28 5.99 -9.13 34.86
CA GLY A 28 5.09 -10.27 34.82
C GLY A 28 5.81 -11.40 34.09
N ALA A 29 5.82 -12.60 34.66
CA ALA A 29 6.31 -13.78 33.99
C ALA A 29 5.47 -14.00 32.73
N ALA A 30 6.00 -13.62 31.57
CA ALA A 30 5.37 -13.84 30.28
C ALA A 30 5.43 -15.35 29.98
N SER A 31 4.32 -16.06 30.17
CA SER A 31 4.12 -17.37 29.56
C SER A 31 4.22 -17.18 28.04
N ALA A 32 5.16 -17.90 27.41
CA ALA A 32 5.46 -17.76 26.00
C ALA A 32 4.21 -17.94 25.13
N GLN A 33 3.98 -17.00 24.21
CA GLN A 33 2.94 -17.11 23.18
C GLN A 33 3.19 -18.38 22.36
N SER A 34 2.14 -19.11 22.03
CA SER A 34 2.29 -20.24 21.13
C SER A 34 2.25 -19.75 19.69
N PRO A 35 3.19 -20.20 18.85
CA PRO A 35 3.24 -19.81 17.45
C PRO A 35 2.13 -20.46 16.61
N GLU A 36 1.42 -21.44 17.15
CA GLU A 36 0.41 -22.20 16.43
C GLU A 36 -0.95 -21.47 16.49
N MET A 37 -1.40 -20.97 15.35
CA MET A 37 -2.72 -20.36 15.18
C MET A 37 -3.69 -21.37 14.57
N ARG A 38 -4.96 -21.35 14.98
CA ARG A 38 -6.00 -22.24 14.44
C ARG A 38 -6.79 -21.54 13.34
N LEU A 39 -6.86 -22.12 12.15
CA LEU A 39 -7.69 -21.57 11.07
C LEU A 39 -9.18 -21.58 11.46
N LEU A 40 -9.84 -20.43 11.33
CA LEU A 40 -11.28 -20.27 11.56
C LEU A 40 -12.04 -20.13 10.24
N ARG A 41 -11.51 -19.34 9.31
CA ARG A 41 -12.14 -19.08 8.00
C ARG A 41 -11.08 -18.99 6.93
N GLU A 42 -11.30 -19.75 5.86
CA GLU A 42 -10.54 -19.64 4.61
C GLU A 42 -10.73 -18.26 3.95
N PRO A 43 -9.80 -17.81 3.10
CA PRO A 43 -9.96 -16.58 2.35
C PRO A 43 -11.15 -16.67 1.40
N VAL A 44 -11.95 -15.60 1.34
CA VAL A 44 -13.04 -15.45 0.38
C VAL A 44 -12.54 -14.67 -0.82
N TYR A 45 -12.64 -15.25 -2.01
CA TYR A 45 -12.15 -14.67 -3.26
C TYR A 45 -13.26 -13.99 -4.05
N GLY A 46 -12.88 -12.99 -4.85
CA GLY A 46 -13.77 -12.33 -5.79
C GLY A 46 -14.05 -13.16 -7.05
N GLU A 47 -15.03 -12.71 -7.83
CA GLU A 47 -15.36 -13.31 -9.13
C GLU A 47 -14.54 -12.67 -10.26
N LEU A 48 -13.95 -13.50 -11.14
CA LEU A 48 -13.26 -12.99 -12.32
C LEU A 48 -14.26 -12.60 -13.42
N ARG A 49 -14.14 -11.36 -13.90
CA ARG A 49 -14.95 -10.83 -15.01
C ARG A 49 -14.06 -10.13 -16.04
N ASP A 50 -14.49 -10.14 -17.29
CA ASP A 50 -13.90 -9.32 -18.34
C ASP A 50 -14.69 -8.02 -18.47
N VAL A 51 -14.02 -6.87 -18.40
CA VAL A 51 -14.61 -5.56 -18.65
C VAL A 51 -14.27 -5.14 -20.07
N LEU A 52 -15.29 -4.83 -20.87
CA LEU A 52 -15.14 -4.50 -22.28
C LEU A 52 -15.04 -2.98 -22.48
N GLY A 53 -14.10 -2.57 -23.33
CA GLY A 53 -13.96 -1.19 -23.79
C GLY A 53 -14.39 -1.04 -25.25
N ALA A 54 -13.69 -0.15 -25.94
CA ALA A 54 -13.93 0.20 -27.33
C ALA A 54 -13.58 -0.94 -28.28
N VAL A 55 -14.16 -0.85 -29.47
CA VAL A 55 -13.78 -1.67 -30.62
C VAL A 55 -13.01 -0.78 -31.58
N LEU A 56 -11.73 -1.08 -31.76
CA LEU A 56 -10.81 -0.33 -32.59
C LEU A 56 -10.67 -1.02 -33.95
N PRO A 57 -10.69 -0.29 -35.08
CA PRO A 57 -10.23 -0.84 -36.35
C PRO A 57 -8.77 -1.29 -36.24
N VAL A 58 -8.44 -2.39 -36.92
CA VAL A 58 -7.07 -2.92 -36.98
C VAL A 58 -6.47 -2.63 -38.35
N ALA A 59 -5.30 -2.01 -38.36
CA ALA A 59 -4.50 -1.80 -39.57
C ALA A 59 -3.53 -2.97 -39.73
N THR A 60 -3.51 -3.56 -40.92
CA THR A 60 -2.60 -4.66 -41.29
C THR A 60 -1.73 -4.27 -42.49
N PRO A 61 -0.56 -4.89 -42.68
CA PRO A 61 0.28 -4.63 -43.84
C PRO A 61 -0.47 -4.94 -45.15
N ASN A 62 -0.44 -4.01 -46.11
CA ASN A 62 -1.00 -4.20 -47.45
C ASN A 62 0.00 -3.68 -48.49
N PRO A 63 0.51 -4.53 -49.42
CA PRO A 63 1.47 -4.09 -50.43
C PRO A 63 0.90 -3.06 -51.42
N LYS A 64 -0.43 -2.96 -51.54
CA LYS A 64 -1.12 -1.98 -52.38
C LYS A 64 -1.58 -0.74 -51.62
N CYS A 65 -1.05 -0.50 -50.42
CA CYS A 65 -1.46 0.63 -49.59
C CYS A 65 -1.12 1.97 -50.25
N PRO A 66 -2.10 2.90 -50.40
CA PRO A 66 -1.80 4.26 -50.83
C PRO A 66 -0.84 4.93 -49.85
N ARG A 67 0.18 5.64 -50.35
CA ARG A 67 1.18 6.33 -49.50
C ARG A 67 0.56 7.17 -48.37
N PRO A 68 -0.52 7.96 -48.57
CA PRO A 68 -1.12 8.74 -47.49
C PRO A 68 -1.77 7.89 -46.37
N ALA A 69 -2.06 6.61 -46.64
CA ALA A 69 -2.66 5.68 -45.68
C ALA A 69 -1.63 4.71 -45.06
N GLN A 70 -0.37 4.78 -45.47
CA GLN A 70 0.69 3.90 -44.97
C GLN A 70 1.28 4.45 -43.67
N LEU A 71 1.29 3.62 -42.63
CA LEU A 71 1.88 3.95 -41.33
C LEU A 71 3.42 3.76 -41.33
N PRO A 72 4.14 4.39 -40.39
CA PRO A 72 5.60 4.22 -40.27
C PRO A 72 6.05 2.77 -40.04
N ASP A 73 5.18 1.92 -39.48
CA ASP A 73 5.44 0.50 -39.27
C ASP A 73 4.99 -0.39 -40.45
N GLY A 74 4.57 0.23 -41.57
CA GLY A 74 4.16 -0.46 -42.79
C GLY A 74 2.71 -0.94 -42.82
N ALA A 75 1.95 -0.78 -41.72
CA ALA A 75 0.53 -1.12 -41.69
C ALA A 75 -0.30 -0.13 -42.54
N CYS A 76 -1.39 -0.60 -43.14
CA CYS A 76 -2.25 0.19 -44.00
C CYS A 76 -3.54 0.62 -43.28
N LEU A 77 -3.85 1.91 -43.34
CA LEU A 77 -5.07 2.49 -42.77
C LEU A 77 -6.27 2.46 -43.73
N ASP A 78 -6.14 1.95 -44.95
CA ASP A 78 -7.18 2.03 -45.99
C ASP A 78 -8.58 1.62 -45.50
N GLN A 79 -8.69 0.44 -44.86
CA GLN A 79 -9.93 -0.09 -44.31
C GLN A 79 -10.43 0.73 -43.12
N ALA A 80 -9.51 1.17 -42.25
CA ALA A 80 -9.84 2.01 -41.09
C ALA A 80 -10.42 3.37 -41.53
N LEU A 81 -9.78 4.02 -42.52
CA LEU A 81 -10.23 5.29 -43.08
C LEU A 81 -11.58 5.15 -43.80
N ALA A 82 -11.77 4.07 -44.56
CA ALA A 82 -13.06 3.78 -45.20
C ALA A 82 -14.18 3.59 -44.15
N GLY A 83 -13.92 2.81 -43.09
CA GLY A 83 -14.85 2.60 -42.00
C GLY A 83 -15.16 3.89 -41.21
N MET A 84 -14.17 4.76 -41.00
CA MET A 84 -14.37 6.07 -40.39
C MET A 84 -15.28 6.97 -41.25
N LYS A 85 -15.01 7.05 -42.56
CA LYS A 85 -15.84 7.82 -43.51
C LYS A 85 -17.27 7.31 -43.56
N ALA A 86 -17.46 5.98 -43.62
CA ALA A 86 -18.79 5.37 -43.65
C ALA A 86 -19.62 5.68 -42.40
N ARG A 87 -18.97 5.85 -41.24
CA ARG A 87 -19.63 6.24 -39.97
C ARG A 87 -19.69 7.75 -39.72
N GLY A 88 -19.21 8.57 -40.66
CA GLY A 88 -19.13 10.02 -40.49
C GLY A 88 -18.14 10.47 -39.40
N ALA A 89 -17.20 9.61 -39.00
CA ALA A 89 -16.21 9.91 -37.96
C ALA A 89 -15.03 10.71 -38.53
N THR A 90 -14.72 11.86 -37.95
CA THR A 90 -13.57 12.71 -38.33
C THR A 90 -12.33 12.45 -37.50
N VAL A 91 -12.47 11.72 -36.38
CA VAL A 91 -11.37 11.28 -35.52
C VAL A 91 -11.61 9.84 -35.08
N GLY A 92 -10.54 9.09 -34.89
CA GLY A 92 -10.62 7.69 -34.48
C GLY A 92 -9.27 7.16 -34.02
N ARG A 93 -9.31 6.05 -33.30
CA ARG A 93 -8.11 5.35 -32.84
C ARG A 93 -7.98 4.03 -33.58
N VAL A 94 -6.78 3.74 -34.07
CA VAL A 94 -6.48 2.53 -34.84
C VAL A 94 -5.40 1.74 -34.12
N LEU A 95 -5.55 0.41 -34.11
CA LEU A 95 -4.57 -0.52 -33.56
C LEU A 95 -3.75 -1.17 -34.69
N THR A 96 -2.46 -1.33 -34.46
CA THR A 96 -1.57 -2.21 -35.26
C THR A 96 -0.89 -3.18 -34.31
N ALA A 97 -0.63 -4.40 -34.78
CA ALA A 97 0.15 -5.37 -34.03
C ALA A 97 0.80 -6.38 -34.98
N PRO A 98 2.03 -6.87 -34.69
CA PRO A 98 2.63 -7.96 -35.45
C PRO A 98 1.75 -9.22 -35.50
N GLY A 99 1.07 -9.53 -34.39
CA GLY A 99 0.14 -10.67 -34.29
C GLY A 99 -1.21 -10.48 -34.99
N ALA A 100 -1.50 -9.31 -35.56
CA ALA A 100 -2.78 -9.04 -36.22
C ALA A 100 -3.01 -9.91 -37.46
N GLY A 101 -1.94 -10.40 -38.11
CA GLY A 101 -2.02 -11.31 -39.26
C GLY A 101 -2.65 -12.67 -38.95
N ASN A 102 -2.75 -13.06 -37.68
CA ASN A 102 -3.37 -14.32 -37.26
C ASN A 102 -4.91 -14.30 -37.28
N GLY A 103 -5.52 -13.13 -37.53
CA GLY A 103 -6.97 -12.99 -37.68
C GLY A 103 -7.76 -13.07 -36.37
N ALA A 104 -9.08 -13.25 -36.50
CA ALA A 104 -10.02 -13.31 -35.38
C ALA A 104 -9.67 -14.41 -34.36
N GLY A 105 -9.99 -14.18 -33.08
CA GLY A 105 -9.66 -15.09 -31.98
C GLY A 105 -8.27 -14.87 -31.38
N THR A 106 -7.41 -14.10 -32.05
CA THR A 106 -6.10 -13.71 -31.51
C THR A 106 -6.25 -12.72 -30.36
N VAL A 107 -5.49 -12.91 -29.29
CA VAL A 107 -5.38 -11.95 -28.18
C VAL A 107 -4.01 -11.28 -28.24
N ILE A 108 -4.01 -9.95 -28.28
CA ILE A 108 -2.79 -9.14 -28.26
C ILE A 108 -2.65 -8.53 -26.87
N SER A 109 -1.54 -8.84 -26.21
CA SER A 109 -1.22 -8.43 -24.84
C SER A 109 0.25 -8.04 -24.75
N GLY A 110 0.56 -7.05 -23.92
CA GLY A 110 1.95 -6.66 -23.64
C GLY A 110 2.21 -5.16 -23.76
N PRO A 111 3.49 -4.75 -23.81
CA PRO A 111 3.86 -3.33 -23.83
C PRO A 111 3.50 -2.65 -25.16
N ILE A 112 3.01 -1.41 -25.08
CA ILE A 112 2.84 -0.54 -26.25
C ILE A 112 4.20 -0.29 -26.94
N GLY A 113 4.19 -0.19 -28.27
CA GLY A 113 5.40 -0.06 -29.08
C GLY A 113 6.09 -1.38 -29.42
N GLN A 114 5.84 -2.45 -28.65
CA GLN A 114 6.39 -3.79 -28.86
C GLN A 114 5.31 -4.79 -29.30
N ALA A 115 4.32 -5.04 -28.44
CA ALA A 115 3.24 -6.00 -28.73
C ALA A 115 2.18 -5.43 -29.67
N TYR A 116 1.91 -4.13 -29.55
CA TYR A 116 0.97 -3.39 -30.39
C TYR A 116 1.37 -1.91 -30.44
N ARG A 117 0.78 -1.18 -31.40
CA ARG A 117 0.84 0.29 -31.48
C ARG A 117 -0.58 0.83 -31.61
N LEU A 118 -0.77 2.05 -31.12
CA LEU A 118 -2.01 2.80 -31.24
C LEU A 118 -1.71 4.09 -31.99
N TYR A 119 -2.63 4.48 -32.85
CA TYR A 119 -2.55 5.72 -33.61
C TYR A 119 -3.86 6.48 -33.51
N ASP A 120 -3.78 7.76 -33.17
CA ASP A 120 -4.88 8.69 -33.32
C ASP A 120 -4.89 9.22 -34.75
N VAL A 121 -6.01 9.02 -35.45
CA VAL A 121 -6.21 9.35 -36.85
C VAL A 121 -7.28 10.42 -36.95
N SER A 122 -7.00 11.48 -37.70
CA SER A 122 -7.96 12.55 -38.02
C SER A 122 -8.13 12.70 -39.53
N LEU A 123 -9.39 12.78 -39.96
CA LEU A 123 -9.80 13.07 -41.33
C LEU A 123 -10.10 14.57 -41.45
N GLY A 124 -9.20 15.30 -42.11
CA GLY A 124 -9.45 16.68 -42.55
C GLY A 124 -9.88 16.76 -44.01
N GLY A 125 -9.95 17.97 -44.57
CA GLY A 125 -10.17 18.19 -46.01
C GLY A 125 -9.03 17.74 -46.94
N GLY A 126 -7.99 17.10 -46.39
CA GLY A 126 -6.80 16.63 -47.11
C GLY A 126 -6.38 15.20 -46.71
N ALA A 127 -5.08 14.90 -46.78
CA ALA A 127 -4.55 13.61 -46.34
C ALA A 127 -4.82 13.35 -44.84
N PRO A 128 -4.99 12.09 -44.41
CA PRO A 128 -5.23 11.78 -43.01
C PRO A 128 -4.03 12.19 -42.15
N VAL A 129 -4.31 12.81 -41.00
CA VAL A 129 -3.28 13.15 -40.02
C VAL A 129 -3.21 12.02 -39.00
N VAL A 130 -2.02 11.47 -38.82
CA VAL A 130 -1.78 10.33 -37.93
C VAL A 130 -0.79 10.73 -36.84
N ARG A 131 -1.13 10.44 -35.57
CA ARG A 131 -0.26 10.66 -34.43
C ARG A 131 -0.09 9.37 -33.63
N PRO A 132 1.15 8.91 -33.38
CA PRO A 132 1.38 7.75 -32.54
C PRO A 132 0.99 8.06 -31.09
N VAL A 133 0.31 7.12 -30.45
CA VAL A 133 0.04 7.15 -29.02
C VAL A 133 1.21 6.49 -28.31
N THR A 134 1.84 7.21 -27.39
CA THR A 134 3.09 6.79 -26.73
C THR A 134 2.86 6.14 -25.37
N LEU A 135 1.75 6.46 -24.71
CA LEU A 135 1.38 5.89 -23.41
C LEU A 135 0.17 4.95 -23.55
N PRO A 136 0.14 3.81 -22.84
CA PRO A 136 -1.02 2.93 -22.84
C PRO A 136 -2.29 3.68 -22.45
N SER A 137 -3.31 3.64 -23.29
CA SER A 137 -4.60 4.26 -23.00
C SER A 137 -5.73 3.43 -23.59
N SER A 138 -6.81 3.32 -22.84
CA SER A 138 -8.00 2.55 -23.20
C SER A 138 -9.26 3.29 -22.75
N THR A 139 -10.40 2.88 -23.28
CA THR A 139 -11.73 3.31 -22.84
C THR A 139 -12.35 2.41 -21.77
N VAL A 140 -11.69 1.30 -21.41
CA VAL A 140 -12.15 0.37 -20.37
C VAL A 140 -12.33 1.11 -19.05
N ARG A 141 -13.53 1.06 -18.49
CA ARG A 141 -13.86 1.64 -17.18
C ARG A 141 -14.38 0.54 -16.26
N VAL A 142 -13.57 0.16 -15.29
CA VAL A 142 -13.87 -0.93 -14.35
C VAL A 142 -14.88 -0.47 -13.29
N PRO A 143 -15.89 -1.28 -12.92
CA PRO A 143 -16.80 -0.95 -11.81
C PRO A 143 -16.07 -0.72 -10.48
N ARG A 144 -16.65 0.09 -9.60
CA ARG A 144 -16.01 0.48 -8.32
C ARG A 144 -15.75 -0.68 -7.36
N ASP A 145 -16.56 -1.73 -7.43
CA ASP A 145 -16.47 -2.96 -6.64
C ASP A 145 -15.50 -4.00 -7.22
N CYS A 146 -14.84 -3.66 -8.34
CA CYS A 146 -13.88 -4.53 -9.01
C CYS A 146 -12.45 -3.98 -8.97
N PHE A 147 -11.50 -4.90 -9.00
CA PHE A 147 -10.07 -4.65 -8.83
C PHE A 147 -9.25 -5.19 -10.00
N ALA A 148 -8.13 -4.52 -10.30
CA ALA A 148 -7.19 -4.97 -11.30
C ALA A 148 -6.47 -6.25 -10.83
N THR A 149 -6.32 -7.21 -11.76
CA THR A 149 -5.62 -8.49 -11.52
C THR A 149 -4.11 -8.42 -11.84
N GLY A 150 -3.58 -7.21 -12.05
CA GLY A 150 -2.20 -6.99 -12.49
C GLY A 150 -1.98 -7.13 -14.01
N ARG A 151 -2.95 -7.68 -14.75
CA ARG A 151 -2.96 -7.63 -16.21
C ARG A 151 -3.52 -6.28 -16.68
N GLY A 152 -2.89 -5.71 -17.69
CA GLY A 152 -3.35 -4.49 -18.36
C GLY A 152 -4.57 -4.75 -19.25
N VAL A 153 -4.79 -3.86 -20.21
CA VAL A 153 -5.83 -4.04 -21.25
C VAL A 153 -5.26 -4.90 -22.37
N ASP A 154 -5.97 -5.96 -22.69
CA ASP A 154 -5.74 -6.83 -23.84
C ASP A 154 -6.61 -6.39 -25.02
N TYR A 155 -6.20 -6.73 -26.23
CA TYR A 155 -6.96 -6.51 -27.45
C TYR A 155 -7.33 -7.84 -28.08
N ARG A 156 -8.62 -8.19 -28.03
CA ARG A 156 -9.14 -9.42 -28.66
C ARG A 156 -9.59 -9.13 -30.08
N LEU A 157 -9.00 -9.83 -31.03
CA LEU A 157 -9.33 -9.67 -32.44
C LEU A 157 -10.62 -10.39 -32.79
N ASP A 158 -11.46 -9.71 -33.56
CA ASP A 158 -12.76 -10.17 -34.02
C ASP A 158 -13.00 -9.66 -35.45
N VAL A 159 -13.99 -10.21 -36.15
CA VAL A 159 -14.41 -9.70 -37.47
C VAL A 159 -15.79 -9.08 -37.32
N ARG A 160 -15.92 -7.83 -37.75
CA ARG A 160 -17.20 -7.11 -37.79
C ARG A 160 -17.38 -6.46 -39.14
N ASP A 161 -18.51 -6.72 -39.77
CA ASP A 161 -18.85 -6.18 -41.09
C ASP A 161 -17.74 -6.43 -42.12
N GLY A 162 -17.11 -7.61 -42.05
CA GLY A 162 -16.01 -8.01 -42.92
C GLY A 162 -14.65 -7.36 -42.62
N GLN A 163 -14.53 -6.54 -41.57
CA GLN A 163 -13.29 -5.89 -41.16
C GLN A 163 -12.71 -6.49 -39.88
N LEU A 164 -11.39 -6.60 -39.81
CA LEU A 164 -10.69 -6.99 -38.59
C LEU A 164 -10.73 -5.84 -37.59
N VAL A 165 -11.22 -6.13 -36.39
CA VAL A 165 -11.33 -5.17 -35.29
C VAL A 165 -10.73 -5.75 -34.02
N ALA A 166 -10.31 -4.87 -33.12
CA ALA A 166 -9.75 -5.20 -31.83
C ALA A 166 -10.66 -4.67 -30.73
N ARG A 167 -11.20 -5.56 -29.89
CA ARG A 167 -11.97 -5.17 -28.70
C ARG A 167 -11.03 -5.06 -27.50
N GLU A 168 -11.06 -3.91 -26.84
CA GLU A 168 -10.39 -3.72 -25.55
C GLU A 168 -11.04 -4.59 -24.47
N VAL A 169 -10.24 -5.33 -23.72
CA VAL A 169 -10.69 -6.19 -22.61
C VAL A 169 -9.74 -6.11 -21.44
N GLN A 170 -10.25 -5.91 -20.23
CA GLN A 170 -9.49 -6.04 -18.99
C GLN A 170 -10.11 -7.11 -18.09
N THR A 171 -9.32 -8.09 -17.66
CA THR A 171 -9.75 -9.06 -16.66
C THR A 171 -9.59 -8.49 -15.24
N VAL A 172 -10.68 -8.49 -14.47
CA VAL A 172 -10.78 -7.91 -13.12
C VAL A 172 -11.32 -8.94 -12.12
N SER A 173 -11.09 -8.70 -10.83
CA SER A 173 -11.71 -9.44 -9.72
C SER A 173 -12.76 -8.57 -9.05
N CYS A 174 -14.01 -9.00 -9.00
CA CYS A 174 -15.12 -8.25 -8.40
C CYS A 174 -15.52 -8.83 -7.04
N GLY A 175 -15.75 -7.94 -6.06
CA GLY A 175 -16.20 -8.34 -4.73
C GLY A 175 -15.11 -8.93 -3.81
N GLY A 176 -13.84 -8.94 -4.21
CA GLY A 176 -12.78 -9.51 -3.37
C GLY A 176 -11.41 -9.66 -4.03
N PRO A 177 -10.45 -10.28 -3.31
CA PRO A 177 -9.10 -10.56 -3.78
C PRO A 177 -9.13 -11.47 -5.00
N VAL A 178 -8.03 -11.49 -5.77
CA VAL A 178 -7.93 -12.36 -6.96
C VAL A 178 -7.99 -13.84 -6.53
N PRO A 179 -8.86 -14.66 -7.13
CA PRO A 179 -8.87 -16.09 -6.86
C PRO A 179 -7.54 -16.74 -7.27
N PRO A 180 -7.10 -17.80 -6.56
CA PRO A 180 -5.89 -18.52 -6.92
C PRO A 180 -6.05 -19.08 -8.33
N ILE A 181 -5.02 -18.87 -9.16
CA ILE A 181 -5.00 -19.28 -10.57
C ILE A 181 -5.16 -20.80 -10.59
N GLY A 182 -6.33 -21.27 -11.03
CA GLY A 182 -6.75 -22.67 -10.88
C GLY A 182 -8.26 -22.86 -10.92
N TYR A 183 -9.03 -21.79 -10.64
CA TYR A 183 -10.44 -21.78 -11.02
C TYR A 183 -10.57 -21.61 -12.54
N GLY A 184 -10.55 -22.74 -13.26
CA GLY A 184 -11.18 -22.89 -14.57
C GLY A 184 -12.72 -22.77 -14.50
N GLY A 185 -13.23 -22.03 -13.49
CA GLY A 185 -14.64 -21.74 -13.34
C GLY A 185 -15.13 -20.86 -14.50
N PRO A 186 -16.42 -20.92 -14.83
CA PRO A 186 -16.96 -20.12 -15.93
C PRO A 186 -16.72 -18.64 -15.62
N ARG A 187 -15.96 -17.97 -16.49
CA ARG A 187 -15.92 -16.50 -16.49
C ARG A 187 -17.37 -16.03 -16.54
N ARG A 188 -17.78 -15.24 -15.55
CA ARG A 188 -19.11 -14.61 -15.59
C ARG A 188 -19.22 -13.79 -16.88
N PRO A 189 -20.45 -13.53 -17.35
CA PRO A 189 -20.65 -12.69 -18.51
C PRO A 189 -19.84 -11.39 -18.41
N PRO A 190 -19.21 -10.96 -19.52
CA PRO A 190 -18.41 -9.75 -19.53
C PRO A 190 -19.26 -8.53 -19.18
N ILE A 191 -18.63 -7.54 -18.56
CA ILE A 191 -19.24 -6.25 -18.22
C ILE A 191 -19.13 -5.35 -19.45
N GLY A 192 -20.28 -4.98 -20.01
CA GLY A 192 -20.37 -4.05 -21.13
C GLY A 192 -20.00 -2.61 -20.73
N PRO A 193 -19.59 -1.78 -21.71
CA PRO A 193 -19.25 -0.37 -21.47
C PRO A 193 -20.46 0.48 -21.05
N ASN A 194 -21.68 0.04 -21.41
CA ASN A 194 -22.93 0.76 -21.15
C ASN A 194 -23.72 0.22 -19.94
N GLU A 195 -23.19 -0.77 -19.21
CA GLU A 195 -23.85 -1.25 -17.99
C GLU A 195 -23.84 -0.15 -16.91
N PRO A 196 -24.94 0.04 -16.16
CA PRO A 196 -25.04 1.08 -15.13
C PRO A 196 -24.12 0.79 -13.94
N GLY A 197 -23.84 1.84 -13.14
CA GLY A 197 -23.03 1.76 -11.92
C GLY A 197 -21.84 2.72 -11.92
N GLU A 198 -21.34 3.02 -10.72
CA GLU A 198 -20.13 3.82 -10.58
C GLU A 198 -18.91 3.06 -11.09
N ARG A 199 -18.01 3.80 -11.76
CA ARG A 199 -16.80 3.23 -12.35
C ARG A 199 -15.57 4.04 -11.98
N TRP A 200 -14.44 3.36 -11.96
CA TRP A 200 -13.14 4.01 -11.97
C TRP A 200 -12.95 4.80 -13.27
N PRO A 201 -12.02 5.78 -13.29
CA PRO A 201 -11.57 6.38 -14.54
C PRO A 201 -11.12 5.32 -15.56
N ALA A 202 -11.03 5.72 -16.82
CA ALA A 202 -10.60 4.80 -17.86
C ALA A 202 -9.17 4.30 -17.60
N THR A 203 -8.93 3.02 -17.84
CA THR A 203 -7.63 2.39 -17.64
C THR A 203 -6.61 2.99 -18.60
N ALA A 204 -5.65 3.74 -18.08
CA ALA A 204 -4.67 4.47 -18.86
C ALA A 204 -3.43 4.83 -18.03
N THR A 205 -2.32 5.07 -18.71
CA THR A 205 -1.16 5.79 -18.17
C THR A 205 -1.20 7.21 -18.69
N VAL A 206 -1.20 8.18 -17.79
CA VAL A 206 -1.20 9.60 -18.12
C VAL A 206 0.04 10.28 -17.59
N GLU A 207 0.51 11.28 -18.31
CA GLU A 207 1.54 12.18 -17.80
C GLU A 207 0.89 13.24 -16.90
N VAL A 208 1.43 13.39 -15.70
CA VAL A 208 0.99 14.39 -14.73
C VAL A 208 2.06 15.44 -14.62
N LEU A 209 1.67 16.70 -14.84
CA LEU A 209 2.54 17.86 -14.77
C LEU A 209 2.13 18.76 -13.61
N GLY A 210 3.12 19.17 -12.82
CA GLY A 210 2.96 20.10 -11.73
C GLY A 210 2.94 21.55 -12.20
N LEU A 211 2.64 22.45 -11.27
CA LEU A 211 2.74 23.89 -11.53
C LEU A 211 4.20 24.30 -11.76
N PRO A 212 4.47 25.31 -12.60
CA PRO A 212 5.81 25.85 -12.76
C PRO A 212 6.37 26.37 -11.44
N ARG A 213 7.60 25.97 -11.12
CA ARG A 213 8.39 26.43 -9.98
C ARG A 213 9.64 27.14 -10.48
N GLN A 214 10.20 28.01 -9.64
CA GLN A 214 11.46 28.66 -9.98
C GLN A 214 12.61 27.65 -9.90
N LEU A 215 13.50 27.72 -10.88
CA LEU A 215 14.72 26.95 -10.98
C LEU A 215 15.91 27.83 -10.62
N ALA A 216 16.81 27.30 -9.80
CA ALA A 216 18.13 27.86 -9.58
C ALA A 216 19.18 26.89 -10.14
N ALA A 217 20.15 27.38 -10.90
CA ALA A 217 21.17 26.54 -11.52
C ALA A 217 22.52 27.26 -11.59
N PRO A 218 23.66 26.54 -11.55
CA PRO A 218 24.97 27.11 -11.81
C PRO A 218 25.01 27.80 -13.18
N ARG A 219 25.37 29.08 -13.20
CA ARG A 219 25.49 29.89 -14.42
C ARG A 219 26.65 30.89 -14.33
N PRO A 220 27.53 30.97 -15.34
CA PRO A 220 28.65 31.90 -15.34
C PRO A 220 28.23 33.35 -15.59
N ASP A 221 27.09 33.58 -16.24
CA ASP A 221 26.54 34.89 -16.62
C ASP A 221 25.54 35.44 -15.60
N CYS A 222 25.42 34.83 -14.42
CA CYS A 222 24.49 35.29 -13.39
C CYS A 222 24.97 36.61 -12.75
N ALA A 223 24.04 37.55 -12.57
CA ALA A 223 24.33 38.79 -11.86
C ALA A 223 24.80 38.50 -10.41
N PRO A 224 25.84 39.20 -9.88
CA PRO A 224 26.42 38.88 -8.58
C PRO A 224 25.44 38.91 -7.41
N ASP A 225 24.43 39.77 -7.47
CA ASP A 225 23.36 39.91 -6.47
C ASP A 225 22.32 38.78 -6.50
N ALA A 226 22.31 37.98 -7.58
CA ALA A 226 21.48 36.79 -7.74
C ALA A 226 22.24 35.47 -7.48
N VAL A 227 23.56 35.52 -7.28
CA VAL A 227 24.37 34.35 -6.88
C VAL A 227 24.39 34.24 -5.36
N LEU A 228 23.45 33.49 -4.80
CA LEU A 228 23.21 33.48 -3.35
C LEU A 228 23.86 32.31 -2.61
N ARG A 229 24.29 31.26 -3.33
CA ARG A 229 24.85 30.05 -2.72
C ARG A 229 25.66 29.23 -3.72
N ASP A 230 26.88 28.83 -3.37
CA ASP A 230 27.70 27.84 -4.09
C ASP A 230 27.77 28.05 -5.63
N GLY A 231 27.80 29.31 -6.10
CA GLY A 231 27.81 29.63 -7.53
C GLY A 231 26.50 29.37 -8.28
N VAL A 232 25.41 29.07 -7.56
CA VAL A 232 24.07 28.84 -8.12
C VAL A 232 23.35 30.17 -8.31
N CYS A 233 22.77 30.34 -9.49
CA CYS A 233 22.00 31.52 -9.87
C CYS A 233 20.54 31.41 -9.43
N PHE A 234 20.05 32.40 -8.69
CA PHE A 234 18.65 32.50 -8.21
C PHE A 234 17.86 33.62 -8.89
N ALA A 235 18.33 34.14 -10.02
CA ALA A 235 17.83 35.36 -10.65
C ALA A 235 16.30 35.37 -10.86
N ALA A 236 15.72 34.26 -11.35
CA ALA A 236 14.28 34.18 -11.57
C ALA A 236 13.48 34.18 -10.25
N GLY A 237 13.95 33.49 -9.21
CA GLY A 237 13.36 33.55 -7.88
C GLY A 237 13.46 34.95 -7.25
N VAL A 238 14.60 35.62 -7.42
CA VAL A 238 14.82 37.00 -6.96
C VAL A 238 13.86 37.95 -7.66
N ALA A 239 13.67 37.82 -8.98
CA ALA A 239 12.71 38.62 -9.74
C ALA A 239 11.27 38.42 -9.25
N VAL A 240 10.87 37.17 -8.94
CA VAL A 240 9.53 36.89 -8.38
C VAL A 240 9.32 37.55 -7.02
N LEU A 241 10.30 37.46 -6.12
CA LEU A 241 10.20 38.15 -4.84
C LEU A 241 10.21 39.66 -5.05
N ALA A 242 11.09 40.22 -5.87
CA ALA A 242 11.12 41.65 -6.15
C ALA A 242 9.78 42.18 -6.67
N ALA A 243 9.10 41.43 -7.54
CA ALA A 243 7.79 41.78 -8.09
C ALA A 243 6.61 41.60 -7.11
N ARG A 244 6.77 40.80 -6.04
CA ARG A 244 5.73 40.55 -5.03
C ARG A 244 6.22 40.88 -3.61
N PRO A 245 6.10 42.15 -3.17
CA PRO A 245 6.56 42.61 -1.86
C PRO A 245 5.91 41.91 -0.68
N ASP A 246 4.68 41.42 -0.85
CA ASP A 246 3.90 40.64 0.11
C ASP A 246 4.46 39.23 0.36
N LEU A 247 5.19 38.66 -0.63
CA LEU A 247 5.80 37.36 -0.52
C LEU A 247 7.14 37.45 0.25
N LYS A 248 7.21 36.81 1.42
CA LYS A 248 8.42 36.80 2.27
C LYS A 248 9.43 35.71 1.90
N GLU A 249 8.93 34.56 1.47
CA GLU A 249 9.72 33.36 1.16
C GLU A 249 9.17 32.68 -0.10
N LEU A 250 10.04 32.01 -0.85
CA LEU A 250 9.72 31.28 -2.07
C LEU A 250 10.52 29.99 -2.13
N ASP A 251 9.85 28.87 -2.37
CA ASP A 251 10.51 27.59 -2.59
C ASP A 251 11.07 27.50 -4.02
N VAL A 252 12.34 27.16 -4.13
CA VAL A 252 13.09 27.11 -5.39
C VAL A 252 13.73 25.73 -5.53
N ILE A 253 13.61 25.14 -6.72
CA ILE A 253 14.29 23.90 -7.06
C ILE A 253 15.67 24.24 -7.58
N GLY A 254 16.71 23.63 -7.02
CA GLY A 254 18.08 23.78 -7.46
C GLY A 254 18.50 22.67 -8.41
N ALA A 255 19.18 22.96 -9.51
CA ALA A 255 19.94 21.98 -10.28
C ALA A 255 21.38 21.95 -9.76
N LYS A 256 21.96 20.75 -9.62
CA LYS A 256 23.37 20.59 -9.19
C LYS A 256 24.40 20.89 -10.29
N ARG A 257 23.95 21.03 -11.53
CA ARG A 257 24.76 21.28 -12.73
C ARG A 257 24.09 22.31 -13.62
N PRO A 258 24.81 22.94 -14.56
CA PRO A 258 24.19 23.74 -15.62
C PRO A 258 23.17 22.92 -16.41
N VAL A 259 22.07 23.56 -16.80
CA VAL A 259 20.93 22.91 -17.46
C VAL A 259 20.38 23.79 -18.57
N ALA A 260 19.78 23.15 -19.58
CA ALA A 260 19.09 23.80 -20.69
C ALA A 260 17.59 23.42 -20.67
N PRO A 261 16.72 24.22 -21.30
CA PRO A 261 15.31 23.86 -21.48
C PRO A 261 15.14 22.48 -22.13
N GLY A 262 14.16 21.71 -21.65
CA GLY A 262 13.88 20.33 -22.06
C GLY A 262 14.69 19.25 -21.33
N VAL A 263 15.67 19.62 -20.50
CA VAL A 263 16.38 18.67 -19.64
C VAL A 263 15.46 18.19 -18.52
N VAL A 264 15.41 16.87 -18.31
CA VAL A 264 14.73 16.26 -17.17
C VAL A 264 15.75 15.94 -16.09
N LEU A 265 15.52 16.47 -14.89
CA LEU A 265 16.38 16.29 -13.72
C LEU A 265 15.74 15.30 -12.76
N THR A 266 16.49 14.28 -12.38
CA THR A 266 16.06 13.32 -11.35
C THR A 266 16.15 13.93 -9.95
N ALA A 267 15.50 13.29 -8.98
CA ALA A 267 15.57 13.69 -7.57
C ALA A 267 17.01 13.73 -6.98
N ARG A 268 17.99 13.08 -7.63
CA ARG A 268 19.41 13.08 -7.24
C ARG A 268 20.19 14.26 -7.81
N GLU A 269 19.75 14.78 -8.95
CA GLU A 269 20.34 15.94 -9.64
C GLU A 269 19.76 17.27 -9.16
N THR A 270 18.75 17.21 -8.28
CA THR A 270 18.08 18.38 -7.72
C THR A 270 18.41 18.61 -6.24
N GLU A 271 18.31 19.88 -5.85
CA GLU A 271 18.34 20.39 -4.48
C GLU A 271 17.09 21.23 -4.22
N GLN A 272 16.87 21.58 -2.96
CA GLN A 272 15.77 22.43 -2.54
C GLN A 272 16.28 23.61 -1.73
N TYR A 273 15.79 24.78 -2.09
CA TYR A 273 16.12 26.03 -1.45
C TYR A 273 14.85 26.77 -1.07
N VAL A 274 14.93 27.51 0.03
CA VAL A 274 13.97 28.56 0.37
C VAL A 274 14.67 29.89 0.16
N LEU A 275 14.21 30.63 -0.83
CA LEU A 275 14.64 31.98 -1.11
C LEU A 275 13.85 32.96 -0.24
N LYS A 276 14.54 33.83 0.50
CA LYS A 276 13.93 34.75 1.48
C LYS A 276 14.36 36.18 1.23
N ARG A 277 13.45 37.12 1.50
CA ARG A 277 13.79 38.54 1.59
C ARG A 277 14.45 38.87 2.92
N THR A 278 15.49 39.71 2.88
CA THR A 278 16.18 40.25 4.05
C THR A 278 16.26 41.77 3.96
N ARG A 279 16.70 42.43 5.05
CA ARG A 279 16.94 43.88 5.05
C ARG A 279 18.04 44.34 4.08
N LYS A 280 18.94 43.44 3.67
CA LYS A 280 20.10 43.73 2.81
C LYS A 280 20.03 43.08 1.42
N GLY A 281 18.84 42.62 1.00
CA GLY A 281 18.65 41.90 -0.27
C GLY A 281 18.02 40.53 -0.06
N PHE A 282 18.50 39.51 -0.75
CA PHE A 282 17.93 38.16 -0.74
C PHE A 282 18.92 37.14 -0.15
N LYS A 283 18.40 36.03 0.38
CA LYS A 283 19.21 34.89 0.82
C LYS A 283 18.55 33.56 0.45
N ALA A 284 19.34 32.53 0.17
CA ALA A 284 18.85 31.19 -0.13
C ALA A 284 19.33 30.18 0.93
N ASP A 285 18.37 29.62 1.67
CA ASP A 285 18.64 28.59 2.68
C ASP A 285 18.31 27.21 2.10
N LYS A 286 19.23 26.24 2.22
CA LYS A 286 18.95 24.84 1.86
C LYS A 286 17.97 24.26 2.86
N ARG A 287 16.85 23.72 2.39
CA ARG A 287 15.81 23.13 3.25
C ARG A 287 15.25 21.89 2.57
N TRP A 288 15.04 20.84 3.34
CA TRP A 288 14.27 19.69 2.89
C TRP A 288 12.80 19.92 3.24
N PHE A 289 11.96 20.04 2.23
CA PHE A 289 10.50 19.99 2.32
C PHE A 289 10.00 18.89 1.38
N ASP A 290 8.71 18.52 1.45
CA ASP A 290 8.16 17.47 0.59
C ASP A 290 8.53 17.74 -0.88
N LYS A 291 9.30 16.79 -1.46
CA LYS A 291 9.95 17.00 -2.76
C LYS A 291 9.01 17.24 -3.91
N SER A 292 7.79 16.78 -3.78
CA SER A 292 6.79 16.82 -4.82
C SER A 292 5.55 17.49 -4.27
N SER A 293 5.06 18.51 -4.98
CA SER A 293 3.69 19.00 -4.84
C SER A 293 2.75 18.33 -5.85
N LEU A 294 3.27 17.43 -6.69
CA LEU A 294 2.51 16.68 -7.68
C LEU A 294 1.49 15.76 -7.01
N ALA A 295 0.21 15.96 -7.35
CA ALA A 295 -0.88 15.07 -6.99
C ALA A 295 -1.39 14.36 -8.25
N ALA A 296 -1.62 13.06 -8.16
CA ALA A 296 -2.27 12.33 -9.23
C ALA A 296 -3.74 12.76 -9.36
N PRO A 297 -4.32 12.74 -10.57
CA PRO A 297 -5.75 12.93 -10.76
C PRO A 297 -6.58 11.92 -9.96
N ALA A 298 -7.82 12.27 -9.63
CA ALA A 298 -8.71 11.39 -8.89
C ALA A 298 -8.89 10.03 -9.59
N GLY A 299 -8.71 8.94 -8.85
CA GLY A 299 -8.77 7.57 -9.40
C GLY A 299 -7.54 7.15 -10.21
N CYS A 300 -6.43 7.90 -10.08
CA CYS A 300 -5.12 7.53 -10.58
C CYS A 300 -4.08 7.56 -9.44
N GLY A 301 -3.02 6.78 -9.58
CA GLY A 301 -1.88 6.79 -8.65
C GLY A 301 -0.56 6.96 -9.42
N LEU A 302 0.42 7.65 -8.82
CA LEU A 302 1.74 7.80 -9.43
C LEU A 302 2.39 6.41 -9.57
N THR A 303 2.84 6.10 -10.78
CA THR A 303 3.50 4.83 -11.14
C THR A 303 4.98 5.00 -11.46
N SER A 304 5.45 6.24 -11.61
CA SER A 304 6.87 6.57 -11.75
C SER A 304 7.33 7.50 -10.61
N PRO A 305 8.66 7.61 -10.38
CA PRO A 305 9.23 8.70 -9.62
C PRO A 305 8.82 10.07 -10.20
N VAL A 306 8.89 11.10 -9.36
CA VAL A 306 8.70 12.50 -9.76
C VAL A 306 10.05 13.06 -10.19
N ASP A 307 10.10 13.49 -11.45
CA ASP A 307 11.23 14.17 -12.06
C ASP A 307 10.89 15.63 -12.34
N PHE A 308 11.90 16.41 -12.74
CA PHE A 308 11.82 17.86 -12.88
C PHE A 308 12.23 18.28 -14.29
N GLU A 309 11.25 18.63 -15.13
CA GLU A 309 11.51 19.10 -16.49
C GLU A 309 11.80 20.60 -16.50
N VAL A 310 12.98 20.97 -16.99
CA VAL A 310 13.42 22.37 -17.12
C VAL A 310 12.65 23.04 -18.24
N ALA A 311 11.91 24.09 -17.89
CA ALA A 311 11.18 24.93 -18.84
C ALA A 311 12.00 26.20 -19.18
N PRO A 312 11.70 26.87 -20.30
CA PRO A 312 12.29 28.17 -20.61
C PRO A 312 12.08 29.20 -19.48
N GLY A 313 13.04 30.13 -19.32
CA GLY A 313 12.94 31.22 -18.35
C GLY A 313 13.23 30.81 -16.89
N ASP A 314 14.16 29.88 -16.67
CA ASP A 314 14.56 29.38 -15.35
C ASP A 314 13.37 28.88 -14.53
N GLN A 315 12.49 28.13 -15.20
CA GLN A 315 11.38 27.43 -14.56
C GLN A 315 11.60 25.93 -14.62
N VAL A 316 10.94 25.22 -13.71
CA VAL A 316 10.91 23.77 -13.70
C VAL A 316 9.50 23.29 -13.41
N ARG A 317 9.13 22.16 -13.99
CA ARG A 317 7.85 21.50 -13.73
C ARG A 317 8.10 20.10 -13.20
N GLU A 318 7.43 19.75 -12.12
CA GLU A 318 7.36 18.37 -11.68
C GLU A 318 6.62 17.55 -12.75
N ARG A 319 7.13 16.37 -13.05
CA ARG A 319 6.55 15.44 -14.02
C ARG A 319 6.63 14.03 -13.48
N ALA A 320 5.55 13.28 -13.64
CA ALA A 320 5.52 11.84 -13.38
C ALA A 320 4.48 11.17 -14.29
N LEU A 321 4.50 9.84 -14.31
CA LEU A 321 3.44 9.02 -14.88
C LEU A 321 2.49 8.58 -13.78
N ALA A 322 1.20 8.63 -14.06
CA ALA A 322 0.15 8.07 -13.23
C ALA A 322 -0.59 6.97 -13.97
N GLY A 323 -0.82 5.85 -13.29
CA GLY A 323 -1.73 4.79 -13.70
C GLY A 323 -3.14 5.09 -13.19
N CYS A 324 -4.09 5.17 -14.12
CA CYS A 324 -5.52 5.32 -13.86
C CYS A 324 -6.24 3.99 -14.07
N GLY A 325 -7.36 3.80 -13.38
CA GLY A 325 -8.20 2.61 -13.49
C GLY A 325 -8.47 1.97 -12.14
N ALA A 326 -8.95 0.72 -12.15
CA ALA A 326 -9.17 0.00 -10.91
C ALA A 326 -7.86 -0.21 -10.13
N PRO A 327 -7.87 -0.05 -8.80
CA PRO A 327 -6.72 -0.33 -7.97
C PRO A 327 -6.38 -1.83 -8.01
N PRO A 328 -5.15 -2.22 -7.62
CA PRO A 328 -4.80 -3.62 -7.43
C PRO A 328 -5.76 -4.30 -6.46
N ALA A 329 -6.06 -5.57 -6.70
CA ALA A 329 -6.86 -6.36 -5.77
C ALA A 329 -6.19 -6.45 -4.39
N PRO A 330 -6.97 -6.43 -3.30
CA PRO A 330 -6.43 -6.65 -1.97
C PRO A 330 -5.79 -8.05 -1.87
N ALA A 331 -4.88 -8.23 -0.92
CA ALA A 331 -4.36 -9.55 -0.62
C ALA A 331 -5.49 -10.44 -0.06
N PRO A 332 -5.53 -11.74 -0.41
CA PRO A 332 -6.44 -12.66 0.25
C PRO A 332 -6.10 -12.80 1.72
N VAL A 333 -7.11 -12.88 2.57
CA VAL A 333 -6.94 -12.91 4.03
C VAL A 333 -7.67 -14.11 4.60
N ALA A 334 -6.96 -14.94 5.35
CA ALA A 334 -7.54 -16.00 6.16
C ALA A 334 -7.71 -15.52 7.60
N THR A 335 -8.79 -15.95 8.25
CA THR A 335 -9.04 -15.64 9.66
C THR A 335 -8.53 -16.78 10.52
N TYR A 336 -7.66 -16.48 11.47
CA TYR A 336 -7.11 -17.42 12.43
C TYR A 336 -7.47 -17.02 13.86
N GLU A 337 -7.50 -18.00 14.75
CA GLU A 337 -7.49 -17.80 16.19
C GLU A 337 -6.04 -17.94 16.68
N ALA A 338 -5.46 -16.83 17.11
CA ALA A 338 -4.15 -16.78 17.72
C ALA A 338 -4.27 -16.95 19.25
N TYR A 339 -3.25 -17.54 19.87
CA TYR A 339 -3.26 -17.85 21.30
C TYR A 339 -2.13 -17.18 22.06
N GLY A 340 -2.48 -16.54 23.18
CA GLY A 340 -1.57 -15.81 24.03
C GLY A 340 -1.16 -16.58 25.29
N ALA A 341 -0.81 -15.80 26.31
CA ALA A 341 -0.40 -16.29 27.61
C ALA A 341 -1.51 -17.15 28.28
N VAL A 342 -1.05 -18.09 29.10
CA VAL A 342 -1.90 -18.90 29.97
C VAL A 342 -1.87 -18.31 31.37
N MET A 343 -3.05 -18.21 32.00
CA MET A 343 -3.22 -17.72 33.36
C MET A 343 -3.98 -18.74 34.22
N PRO A 344 -3.73 -18.77 35.54
CA PRO A 344 -4.49 -19.62 36.45
C PRO A 344 -5.95 -19.16 36.58
N VAL A 345 -6.82 -20.09 36.93
CA VAL A 345 -8.27 -19.89 37.04
C VAL A 345 -8.74 -20.14 38.47
N VAL A 346 -9.61 -19.26 38.97
CA VAL A 346 -10.38 -19.45 40.20
C VAL A 346 -11.80 -19.87 39.79
N MET A 347 -12.21 -21.05 40.26
CA MET A 347 -13.52 -21.62 39.94
C MET A 347 -14.50 -21.45 41.11
N GLY A 348 -15.18 -20.29 41.15
CA GLY A 348 -16.23 -19.99 42.11
C GLY A 348 -15.88 -20.24 43.57
N ASN A 349 -16.92 -20.33 44.41
CA ASN A 349 -16.78 -20.75 45.81
C ASN A 349 -16.78 -22.27 45.89
N ARG A 350 -15.72 -22.84 46.44
CA ARG A 350 -15.61 -24.28 46.68
C ARG A 350 -15.73 -24.57 48.18
N PRO A 351 -16.59 -25.53 48.60
CA PRO A 351 -16.60 -26.01 49.98
C PRO A 351 -15.24 -26.59 50.35
N GLY A 352 -14.67 -26.15 51.48
CA GLY A 352 -13.37 -26.65 51.98
C GLY A 352 -12.14 -25.80 51.59
N CYS A 353 -12.33 -24.57 51.11
CA CYS A 353 -11.22 -23.62 50.98
C CYS A 353 -10.68 -23.27 52.37
N ALA A 354 -9.38 -23.48 52.61
CA ALA A 354 -8.78 -23.25 53.93
C ALA A 354 -9.00 -21.79 54.38
N GLU A 355 -9.60 -21.61 55.56
CA GLU A 355 -10.02 -20.29 56.08
C GLU A 355 -8.85 -19.31 56.32
N ARG A 356 -7.60 -19.78 56.38
CA ARG A 356 -6.43 -18.93 56.66
C ARG A 356 -5.62 -18.64 55.41
N GLY A 357 -5.90 -17.50 54.78
CA GLY A 357 -5.01 -16.82 53.83
C GLY A 357 -5.15 -17.22 52.35
N GLU A 358 -6.11 -18.08 52.01
CA GLU A 358 -6.34 -18.54 50.62
C GLU A 358 -7.69 -18.09 50.03
N GLN A 359 -8.61 -17.59 50.86
CA GLN A 359 -9.83 -16.91 50.42
C GLN A 359 -9.52 -15.43 50.17
N LEU A 360 -9.70 -14.96 48.94
CA LEU A 360 -9.45 -13.57 48.53
C LEU A 360 -10.66 -13.05 47.75
N LEU A 361 -10.79 -11.71 47.62
CA LEU A 361 -11.92 -11.05 46.94
C LEU A 361 -13.30 -11.39 47.52
N GLY A 362 -13.39 -11.57 48.85
CA GLY A 362 -14.60 -11.97 49.56
C GLY A 362 -14.51 -13.42 50.00
N ASP A 363 -14.89 -14.34 49.11
CA ASP A 363 -15.06 -15.78 49.37
C ASP A 363 -14.45 -16.68 48.28
N ALA A 364 -13.91 -16.09 47.20
CA ALA A 364 -13.32 -16.83 46.10
C ALA A 364 -12.04 -17.56 46.54
N CYS A 365 -11.93 -18.84 46.16
CA CYS A 365 -10.86 -19.70 46.63
C CYS A 365 -9.63 -19.66 45.71
N PHE A 366 -8.54 -19.04 46.16
CA PHE A 366 -7.30 -18.89 45.39
C PHE A 366 -6.27 -20.00 45.65
N THR A 367 -6.62 -21.08 46.36
CA THR A 367 -5.71 -22.20 46.69
C THR A 367 -4.92 -22.70 45.46
N ASP A 368 -5.59 -22.96 44.34
CA ASP A 368 -4.94 -23.45 43.12
C ASP A 368 -4.02 -22.41 42.47
N VAL A 369 -4.43 -21.13 42.49
CA VAL A 369 -3.62 -20.00 41.99
C VAL A 369 -2.37 -19.81 42.85
N ILE A 370 -2.51 -19.83 44.18
CA ILE A 370 -1.43 -19.68 45.15
C ILE A 370 -0.46 -20.86 45.02
N GLY A 371 -0.98 -22.10 44.93
CA GLY A 371 -0.17 -23.29 44.67
C GLY A 371 0.63 -23.17 43.37
N TRP A 372 -0.01 -22.73 42.29
CA TRP A 372 0.63 -22.49 41.00
C TRP A 372 1.73 -21.41 41.08
N MET A 373 1.47 -20.30 41.78
CA MET A 373 2.45 -19.22 42.01
C MET A 373 3.64 -19.69 42.84
N ARG A 374 3.41 -20.44 43.93
CA ARG A 374 4.48 -21.02 44.78
C ARG A 374 5.35 -21.98 44.01
N ALA A 375 4.73 -22.91 43.27
CA ALA A 375 5.46 -23.90 42.47
C ALA A 375 6.38 -23.26 41.42
N ARG A 376 5.99 -22.10 40.86
CA ARG A 376 6.75 -21.37 39.83
C ARG A 376 7.59 -20.21 40.37
N LYS A 377 7.56 -19.95 41.68
CA LYS A 377 8.22 -18.80 42.33
C LYS A 377 7.83 -17.46 41.68
N ILE A 378 6.55 -17.31 41.31
CA ILE A 378 6.00 -16.10 40.70
C ILE A 378 5.44 -15.19 41.81
N PRO A 379 5.98 -13.99 42.03
CA PRO A 379 5.54 -13.11 43.11
C PRO A 379 4.23 -12.36 42.81
N LYS A 380 3.86 -12.24 41.52
CA LYS A 380 2.65 -11.55 41.06
C LYS A 380 2.13 -12.19 39.76
N ALA A 381 0.85 -12.49 39.71
CA ALA A 381 0.18 -13.11 38.56
C ALA A 381 -1.20 -12.48 38.31
N GLU A 382 -1.70 -12.61 37.09
CA GLU A 382 -3.11 -12.36 36.78
C GLU A 382 -3.87 -13.69 36.78
N ALA A 383 -5.12 -13.68 37.23
CA ALA A 383 -5.99 -14.85 37.29
C ALA A 383 -7.37 -14.54 36.73
N LEU A 384 -7.99 -15.53 36.09
CA LEU A 384 -9.40 -15.48 35.69
C LEU A 384 -10.27 -15.97 36.85
N VAL A 385 -11.24 -15.17 37.28
CA VAL A 385 -12.21 -15.55 38.32
C VAL A 385 -13.55 -15.83 37.66
N LEU A 386 -14.03 -17.07 37.79
CA LEU A 386 -15.31 -17.52 37.26
C LEU A 386 -16.34 -17.59 38.38
N ASP A 387 -17.58 -17.17 38.10
CA ASP A 387 -18.68 -17.24 39.07
C ASP A 387 -19.14 -18.68 39.38
N GLY A 388 -18.71 -19.65 38.57
CA GLY A 388 -19.09 -21.05 38.69
C GLY A 388 -18.07 -22.01 38.08
N PHE A 389 -18.43 -23.30 38.07
CA PHE A 389 -17.58 -24.35 37.51
C PHE A 389 -17.83 -24.53 36.02
N TYR A 390 -16.77 -24.46 35.22
CA TYR A 390 -16.82 -24.61 33.77
C TYR A 390 -15.75 -25.59 33.28
N ARG A 391 -16.07 -26.31 32.20
CA ARG A 391 -15.19 -27.35 31.64
C ARG A 391 -14.14 -26.75 30.68
N PRO A 392 -12.97 -27.40 30.51
CA PRO A 392 -12.08 -27.10 29.39
C PRO A 392 -12.83 -27.12 28.05
N GLY A 393 -12.47 -26.20 27.15
CA GLY A 393 -13.15 -25.91 25.89
C GLY A 393 -14.13 -24.73 25.97
N ALA A 394 -14.57 -24.34 27.18
CA ALA A 394 -15.46 -23.19 27.35
C ALA A 394 -14.75 -21.87 27.02
N ARG A 395 -15.47 -20.97 26.35
CA ARG A 395 -15.00 -19.64 25.96
C ARG A 395 -15.58 -18.56 26.86
N VAL A 396 -14.72 -17.67 27.32
CA VAL A 396 -15.07 -16.53 28.17
C VAL A 396 -14.68 -15.26 27.43
N TYR A 397 -15.65 -14.41 27.12
CA TYR A 397 -15.48 -13.21 26.32
C TYR A 397 -16.56 -12.17 26.66
N GLY A 398 -16.35 -10.92 26.24
CA GLY A 398 -17.25 -9.81 26.56
C GLY A 398 -18.67 -10.01 26.01
N GLY A 399 -19.68 -9.94 26.87
CA GLY A 399 -21.08 -10.21 26.50
C GLY A 399 -21.44 -11.69 26.31
N GLY A 400 -20.52 -12.60 26.60
CA GLY A 400 -20.76 -14.05 26.56
C GLY A 400 -21.59 -14.57 27.75
N PRO A 401 -21.99 -15.86 27.72
CA PRO A 401 -22.85 -16.47 28.73
C PRO A 401 -22.14 -16.77 30.07
N ILE A 402 -20.81 -16.75 30.08
CA ILE A 402 -20.00 -17.03 31.27
C ILE A 402 -19.69 -15.71 31.97
N ARG A 403 -20.21 -15.57 33.19
CA ARG A 403 -19.85 -14.44 34.05
C ARG A 403 -18.47 -14.66 34.64
N SER A 404 -17.62 -13.65 34.49
CA SER A 404 -16.24 -13.71 34.93
C SER A 404 -15.74 -12.32 35.29
N SER A 405 -14.71 -12.29 36.14
CA SER A 405 -13.86 -11.11 36.35
C SER A 405 -12.40 -11.52 36.28
N TYR A 406 -11.50 -10.55 36.25
CA TYR A 406 -10.07 -10.81 36.35
C TYR A 406 -9.57 -10.35 37.72
N ALA A 407 -8.46 -10.92 38.17
CA ALA A 407 -7.81 -10.51 39.41
C ALA A 407 -6.30 -10.41 39.23
N THR A 408 -5.68 -9.45 39.87
CA THR A 408 -4.23 -9.42 40.05
C THR A 408 -3.92 -9.97 41.44
N VAL A 409 -3.10 -11.01 41.53
CA VAL A 409 -2.73 -11.69 42.78
C VAL A 409 -1.24 -11.51 43.02
N TRP A 410 -0.84 -11.20 44.25
CA TRP A 410 0.58 -11.06 44.60
C TRP A 410 0.88 -11.56 46.02
N VAL A 411 2.14 -11.90 46.25
CA VAL A 411 2.68 -12.26 47.57
C VAL A 411 3.27 -11.02 48.24
N ASN A 412 2.92 -10.81 49.50
CA ASN A 412 3.47 -9.75 50.34
C ASN A 412 4.83 -10.19 50.93
N PRO A 413 5.65 -9.25 51.46
CA PRO A 413 6.92 -9.58 52.09
C PRO A 413 6.81 -10.54 53.30
N ASP A 414 5.65 -10.54 53.98
CA ASP A 414 5.34 -11.43 55.10
C ASP A 414 4.89 -12.84 54.67
N GLY A 415 4.86 -13.13 53.37
CA GLY A 415 4.44 -14.42 52.80
C GLY A 415 2.93 -14.60 52.63
N THR A 416 2.12 -13.60 53.00
CA THR A 416 0.66 -13.61 52.77
C THR A 416 0.31 -13.22 51.33
N TYR A 417 -0.86 -13.64 50.85
CA TYR A 417 -1.32 -13.31 49.50
C TYR A 417 -2.43 -12.26 49.54
N LYS A 418 -2.44 -11.38 48.54
CA LYS A 418 -3.53 -10.41 48.30
C LYS A 418 -3.94 -10.47 46.84
N ALA A 419 -5.21 -10.13 46.58
CA ALA A 419 -5.75 -10.01 45.23
C ALA A 419 -6.64 -8.78 45.10
N ASP A 420 -6.56 -8.10 43.96
CA ASP A 420 -7.44 -7.00 43.58
C ASP A 420 -8.18 -7.34 42.29
N ARG A 421 -9.48 -7.00 42.25
CA ARG A 421 -10.33 -7.23 41.07
C ARG A 421 -9.95 -6.27 39.94
N LYS A 422 -9.85 -6.81 38.73
CA LYS A 422 -9.61 -6.09 37.48
C LYS A 422 -10.83 -6.24 36.59
N HIS A 423 -11.30 -5.12 36.04
CA HIS A 423 -12.51 -5.08 35.22
C HIS A 423 -12.29 -5.51 33.76
N SER A 424 -11.03 -5.62 33.31
CA SER A 424 -10.70 -6.04 31.96
C SER A 424 -9.37 -6.79 31.92
N TYR A 425 -9.22 -7.66 30.93
CA TYR A 425 -7.95 -8.26 30.57
C TYR A 425 -7.73 -8.06 29.09
N SER A 426 -6.59 -7.48 28.73
CA SER A 426 -6.16 -7.35 27.36
C SER A 426 -4.78 -8.00 27.29
N ALA A 427 -4.75 -9.22 26.77
CA ALA A 427 -3.51 -9.78 26.27
C ALA A 427 -3.34 -9.30 24.84
N ASP A 428 -2.32 -8.47 24.61
CA ASP A 428 -1.86 -8.23 23.24
C ASP A 428 -1.24 -9.53 22.70
N ILE A 429 -1.99 -10.24 21.86
CA ILE A 429 -1.48 -11.40 21.13
C ILE A 429 -0.80 -10.86 19.88
N ARG A 430 0.54 -10.97 19.84
CA ARG A 430 1.34 -10.44 18.74
C ARG A 430 1.39 -11.47 17.61
N SER A 431 0.52 -11.31 16.63
CA SER A 431 0.55 -12.11 15.40
C SER A 431 1.22 -11.31 14.29
N GLY A 432 2.51 -11.60 14.03
CA GLY A 432 3.30 -10.86 13.05
C GLY A 432 2.66 -10.85 11.67
N GLY A 433 2.43 -9.66 11.10
CA GLY A 433 1.87 -9.50 9.76
C GLY A 433 0.35 -9.71 9.64
N CYS A 434 -0.35 -9.94 10.75
CA CYS A 434 -1.81 -10.06 10.78
C CYS A 434 -2.46 -8.82 11.43
N SER A 435 -3.71 -8.54 11.08
CA SER A 435 -4.54 -7.50 11.71
C SER A 435 -5.58 -8.11 12.65
N ASN A 436 -6.01 -7.37 13.67
CA ASN A 436 -7.05 -7.84 14.59
C ASN A 436 -8.42 -7.79 13.91
N VAL A 437 -9.21 -8.86 14.06
CA VAL A 437 -10.62 -8.89 13.62
C VAL A 437 -11.47 -8.24 14.70
N THR A 438 -12.17 -7.16 14.36
CA THR A 438 -12.92 -6.33 15.34
C THR A 438 -14.42 -6.29 15.08
N ASP A 439 -14.84 -6.66 13.87
CA ASP A 439 -16.22 -6.71 13.38
C ASP A 439 -16.97 -7.98 13.84
N ALA A 440 -16.26 -8.99 14.35
CA ALA A 440 -16.84 -10.23 14.85
C ALA A 440 -17.45 -10.15 16.28
N GLY A 441 -17.55 -8.96 16.86
CA GLY A 441 -18.13 -8.74 18.18
C GLY A 441 -17.26 -9.28 19.33
N GLY A 442 -17.87 -9.47 20.50
CA GLY A 442 -17.16 -9.85 21.73
C GLY A 442 -16.42 -11.20 21.64
N GLU A 443 -16.89 -12.14 20.81
CA GLU A 443 -16.26 -13.45 20.64
C GLU A 443 -14.90 -13.38 19.92
N ALA A 444 -14.59 -12.27 19.22
CA ALA A 444 -13.33 -12.12 18.51
C ALA A 444 -12.10 -12.13 19.43
N SER A 445 -12.28 -11.97 20.75
CA SER A 445 -11.19 -12.03 21.72
C SER A 445 -11.70 -12.46 23.10
N GLY A 446 -10.85 -13.18 23.84
CA GLY A 446 -11.19 -13.57 25.21
C GLY A 446 -10.20 -14.58 25.76
N VAL A 447 -10.70 -15.46 26.62
CA VAL A 447 -9.92 -16.59 27.13
C VAL A 447 -10.69 -17.90 26.92
N MET A 448 -9.96 -18.97 26.65
CA MET A 448 -10.49 -20.32 26.52
C MET A 448 -9.99 -21.15 27.69
N LEU A 449 -10.88 -21.88 28.35
CA LEU A 449 -10.49 -22.81 29.40
C LEU A 449 -9.78 -24.01 28.76
N ILE A 450 -8.58 -24.32 29.24
CA ILE A 450 -7.77 -25.43 28.75
C ILE A 450 -7.34 -26.30 29.92
N ARG A 451 -6.96 -27.54 29.64
CA ARG A 451 -6.24 -28.37 30.61
C ARG A 451 -4.74 -28.11 30.46
N ALA A 452 -4.12 -27.55 31.49
CA ALA A 452 -2.70 -27.30 31.55
C ALA A 452 -2.24 -27.30 33.01
N ASP A 453 -0.96 -27.55 33.26
CA ASP A 453 -0.36 -27.48 34.60
C ASP A 453 -1.08 -28.31 35.68
N GLY A 454 -1.67 -29.46 35.29
CA GLY A 454 -2.38 -30.35 36.21
C GLY A 454 -3.80 -29.90 36.59
N GLY A 455 -4.28 -28.77 36.05
CA GLY A 455 -5.58 -28.19 36.37
C GLY A 455 -6.27 -27.54 35.17
N VAL A 456 -7.30 -26.75 35.45
CA VAL A 456 -7.94 -25.91 34.44
C VAL A 456 -7.30 -24.53 34.48
N MET A 457 -6.82 -24.10 33.32
CA MET A 457 -6.17 -22.81 33.11
C MET A 457 -6.94 -22.03 32.04
N ALA A 458 -6.71 -20.73 31.94
CA ALA A 458 -7.31 -19.89 30.93
C ALA A 458 -6.23 -19.43 29.95
N ARG A 459 -6.44 -19.68 28.66
CA ARG A 459 -5.54 -19.26 27.58
C ARG A 459 -6.16 -18.10 26.82
N ALA A 460 -5.45 -16.98 26.73
CA ALA A 460 -5.88 -15.87 25.90
C ALA A 460 -6.02 -16.30 24.44
N TYR A 461 -7.06 -15.82 23.76
CA TYR A 461 -7.22 -15.99 22.32
C TYR A 461 -7.71 -14.71 21.66
N GLN A 462 -7.37 -14.55 20.38
CA GLN A 462 -7.77 -13.41 19.57
C GLN A 462 -7.90 -13.83 18.11
N TRP A 463 -8.93 -13.36 17.43
CA TRP A 463 -9.12 -13.56 16.01
C TRP A 463 -8.29 -12.54 15.23
N VAL A 464 -7.49 -13.04 14.32
CA VAL A 464 -6.58 -12.25 13.49
C VAL A 464 -6.79 -12.59 12.02
N ALA A 465 -6.78 -11.55 11.19
CA ALA A 465 -6.82 -11.59 9.75
C ALA A 465 -5.39 -11.60 9.21
N CYS A 466 -4.95 -12.74 8.69
CA CYS A 466 -3.60 -12.92 8.18
C CYS A 466 -3.62 -12.99 6.64
N PRO A 467 -2.81 -12.18 5.94
CA PRO A 467 -2.63 -12.32 4.50
C PRO A 467 -2.16 -13.71 4.11
N VAL A 468 -2.83 -14.32 3.14
CA VAL A 468 -2.43 -15.57 2.50
C VAL A 468 -1.47 -15.22 1.37
N ARG A 469 -0.34 -15.92 1.28
CA ARG A 469 0.68 -15.71 0.24
C ARG A 469 0.60 -16.76 -0.84
#